data_AF-A0AAV3R0X6-F1
#
_entry.id   AF-A0AAV3R0X6-F1
#
_cell.length_a   1.000
_cell.length_b   1.000
_cell.length_c   1.000
_cell.angle_alpha   90.00
_cell.angle_beta   90.00
_cell.angle_gamma   90.00
#
_symmetry.space_group_name_H-M   'P 1'
#
loop_
_entity.id
_entity.type
_entity.pdbx_description
1 polymer ?
#
loop_
_entity_poly.entity_id
_entity_poly.type
_entity_poly.pdbx_seq_one_letter_code
_entity_poly.pdbx_strand_id
1 'polypeptide(L)'
;MKAEIKALEDNQTWIMVDLPAGNKPIGCKWVYKVKCKLDGSIDKYKARLVVKRYNQIEGIDYFDSFSPVAKVVTVRVMLAMAAAKGWCLHQLDINNAFHYGYLDGEIYMIPPEGYDKGLPNQQASRQWNHDFTDVIIGLI
;
A
#
# COMPACT_ATOMS: atom_id res chain seq x y z
N MET A 1 6.14 15.51 3.99
CA MET A 1 5.17 15.67 2.90
C MET A 1 5.85 15.52 1.54
N LYS A 2 6.69 16.47 1.09
CA LYS A 2 7.38 16.41 -0.20
C LYS A 2 8.15 15.11 -0.47
N ALA A 3 8.86 14.59 0.54
CA ALA A 3 9.59 13.33 0.41
C ALA A 3 8.69 12.11 0.16
N GLU A 4 7.49 12.08 0.76
CA GLU A 4 6.51 11.01 0.53
C GLU A 4 5.90 11.14 -0.87
N ILE A 5 5.51 12.35 -1.28
CA ILE A 5 5.02 12.62 -2.64
C ILE A 5 6.05 12.16 -3.67
N LYS A 6 7.33 12.54 -3.49
CA LYS A 6 8.40 12.13 -4.39
C LYS A 6 8.54 10.61 -4.45
N ALA A 7 8.51 9.92 -3.32
CA ALA A 7 8.57 8.46 -3.30
C ALA A 7 7.38 7.81 -4.04
N LEU A 8 6.18 8.39 -3.94
CA LEU A 8 4.99 7.91 -4.64
C LEU A 8 5.05 8.16 -6.15
N GLU A 9 5.67 9.27 -6.58
CA GLU A 9 5.95 9.57 -7.99
C GLU A 9 7.03 8.66 -8.57
N ASP A 10 8.13 8.45 -7.83
CA ASP A 10 9.23 7.56 -8.23
C ASP A 10 8.75 6.12 -8.41
N ASN A 11 7.81 5.68 -7.55
CA ASN A 11 7.15 4.37 -7.65
C ASN A 11 5.98 4.34 -8.65
N GLN A 12 5.69 5.46 -9.32
CA GLN A 12 4.61 5.60 -10.30
C GLN A 12 3.27 5.06 -9.80
N THR A 13 2.90 5.39 -8.56
CA THR A 13 1.72 4.82 -7.89
C THR A 13 0.38 5.34 -8.44
N TRP A 14 0.40 6.44 -9.19
CA TRP A 14 -0.78 7.03 -9.81
C TRP A 14 -0.47 7.73 -11.13
N ILE A 15 -1.54 8.08 -11.86
CA ILE A 15 -1.53 9.00 -12.99
C ILE A 15 -2.58 10.09 -12.80
N MET A 16 -2.28 11.28 -13.31
CA MET A 16 -3.23 12.39 -13.33
C MET A 16 -4.17 12.24 -14.52
N VAL A 17 -5.47 12.21 -14.27
CA VAL A 17 -6.52 11.99 -15.26
C VAL A 17 -7.73 12.87 -14.98
N ASP A 18 -8.52 13.15 -16.00
CA ASP A 18 -9.84 13.76 -15.82
C ASP A 18 -10.82 12.70 -15.31
N LEU A 19 -11.68 13.06 -14.35
CA LEU A 19 -12.68 12.16 -13.80
C LEU A 19 -13.69 11.74 -14.87
N PRO A 20 -13.81 10.44 -15.18
CA PRO A 20 -14.84 9.97 -16.10
C PRO A 20 -16.23 10.22 -15.53
N ALA A 21 -17.20 10.47 -16.40
CA ALA A 21 -18.58 10.71 -16.01
C ALA A 21 -19.13 9.53 -15.19
N GLY A 22 -19.73 9.84 -14.03
CA GLY A 22 -20.33 8.84 -13.13
C GLY A 22 -19.41 8.35 -12.00
N ASN A 23 -18.10 8.60 -12.07
CA ASN A 23 -17.18 8.27 -10.98
C ASN A 23 -17.17 9.35 -9.89
N LYS A 24 -16.89 8.96 -8.64
CA LYS A 24 -16.75 9.89 -7.51
C LYS A 24 -15.34 9.81 -6.93
N PRO A 25 -14.56 10.89 -6.94
CA PRO A 25 -13.21 10.86 -6.41
C PRO A 25 -13.24 10.85 -4.89
N ILE A 26 -12.35 10.05 -4.30
CA ILE A 26 -12.21 9.93 -2.86
C ILE A 26 -11.24 11.01 -2.36
N GLY A 27 -11.51 11.59 -1.19
CA GLY A 27 -10.56 12.52 -0.57
C GLY A 27 -9.32 11.81 -0.03
N CYS A 28 -8.28 12.57 0.31
CA CYS A 28 -7.11 12.05 1.02
C CYS A 28 -6.76 12.93 2.22
N LYS A 29 -5.96 12.38 3.15
CA LYS A 29 -5.39 13.12 4.27
C LYS A 29 -3.96 12.70 4.57
N TRP A 30 -3.22 13.63 5.15
CA TRP A 30 -1.89 13.37 5.70
C TRP A 30 -1.99 12.80 7.12
N VAL A 31 -1.26 11.72 7.37
CA VAL A 31 -1.08 11.13 8.71
C VAL A 31 0.38 11.28 9.11
N TYR A 32 0.62 11.96 10.23
CA TYR A 32 1.94 12.21 10.76
C TYR A 32 2.22 11.31 11.97
N LYS A 33 3.44 10.79 12.05
CA LYS A 33 3.91 10.01 13.19
C LYS A 33 5.38 10.33 13.46
N VAL A 34 5.70 10.67 14.71
CA VAL A 34 7.07 10.73 15.19
C VAL A 34 7.47 9.32 15.62
N LYS A 35 8.57 8.81 15.06
CA LYS A 35 9.24 7.60 15.56
C LYS A 35 10.33 8.04 16.52
N CYS A 36 10.34 7.45 17.70
CA CYS A 36 11.40 7.63 18.70
C CYS A 36 12.24 6.36 18.80
N LYS A 37 13.50 6.54 19.20
CA LYS A 37 14.41 5.45 19.57
C LYS A 37 14.07 4.93 20.96
N LEU A 38 14.73 3.85 21.38
CA LEU A 38 14.55 3.25 22.71
C LEU A 38 14.89 4.22 23.85
N ASP A 39 15.81 5.15 23.62
CA ASP A 39 16.21 6.20 24.56
C ASP A 39 15.24 7.41 24.61
N GLY A 40 14.16 7.38 23.82
CA GLY A 40 13.18 8.46 23.73
C GLY A 40 13.55 9.59 22.77
N SER A 41 14.76 9.60 22.21
CA SER A 41 15.17 10.58 21.19
C SER A 41 14.42 10.37 19.87
N ILE A 42 14.29 11.43 19.07
CA ILE A 42 13.58 11.35 17.79
C ILE A 42 14.43 10.60 16.77
N ASP A 43 13.88 9.50 16.25
CA ASP A 43 14.47 8.72 15.17
C ASP A 43 14.09 9.30 13.80
N LYS A 44 12.78 9.48 13.56
CA LYS A 44 12.28 9.93 12.25
C LYS A 44 10.90 10.57 12.34
N TYR A 45 10.71 11.66 11.59
CA TYR A 45 9.39 12.18 11.27
C TYR A 45 8.82 11.44 10.07
N LYS A 46 7.72 10.72 10.26
CA LYS A 46 7.02 9.97 9.21
C LYS A 46 5.75 10.70 8.81
N ALA A 47 5.58 10.96 7.52
CA ALA A 47 4.32 11.38 6.93
C ALA A 47 3.82 10.25 6.03
N ARG A 48 2.51 10.01 5.98
CA ARG A 48 1.87 9.08 5.05
C ARG A 48 0.67 9.77 4.42
N LEU A 49 0.48 9.54 3.12
CA LEU A 49 -0.76 9.90 2.45
C LEU A 49 -1.75 8.75 2.59
N VAL A 50 -2.97 9.04 3.03
CA VAL A 50 -4.00 8.01 3.26
C VAL A 50 -5.32 8.45 2.63
N VAL A 51 -5.97 7.53 1.92
CA VAL A 51 -7.31 7.70 1.36
C VAL A 51 -8.32 7.87 2.50
N LYS A 52 -9.23 8.83 2.35
CA LYS A 52 -10.35 9.05 3.26
C LYS A 52 -11.49 8.07 2.92
N ARG A 53 -11.43 6.87 3.51
CA ARG A 53 -12.31 5.72 3.20
C ARG A 53 -13.80 5.88 3.56
N TYR A 54 -14.24 7.01 4.14
CA TYR A 54 -15.62 7.15 4.66
C TYR A 54 -16.71 7.22 3.58
N ASN A 55 -16.34 7.32 2.29
CA ASN A 55 -17.27 7.35 1.16
C ASN A 55 -17.36 6.02 0.40
N GLN A 56 -16.65 4.97 0.81
CA GLN A 56 -16.70 3.69 0.12
C GLN A 56 -17.94 2.90 0.51
N ILE A 57 -18.67 2.41 -0.49
CA ILE A 57 -19.88 1.61 -0.32
C ILE A 57 -19.55 0.13 -0.57
N GLU A 58 -19.86 -0.72 0.40
CA GLU A 58 -19.74 -2.18 0.27
C GLU A 58 -20.57 -2.69 -0.92
N GLY A 59 -19.99 -3.57 -1.73
CA GLY A 59 -20.62 -4.09 -2.95
C GLY A 59 -20.55 -3.17 -4.17
N ILE A 60 -19.99 -1.96 -4.03
CA ILE A 60 -19.74 -1.02 -5.14
C ILE A 60 -18.25 -0.70 -5.22
N ASP A 61 -17.66 -0.21 -4.13
CA ASP A 61 -16.26 0.25 -4.07
C ASP A 61 -15.32 -0.79 -3.44
N TYR A 62 -15.86 -1.78 -2.73
CA TYR A 62 -15.13 -2.95 -2.25
C TYR A 62 -16.08 -4.11 -1.97
N PHE A 63 -15.63 -5.33 -2.24
CA PHE A 63 -16.39 -6.56 -1.96
C PHE A 63 -15.94 -7.26 -0.68
N ASP A 64 -14.67 -7.11 -0.29
CA ASP A 64 -14.11 -7.71 0.92
C ASP A 64 -13.34 -6.67 1.75
N SER A 65 -13.53 -6.70 3.07
CA SER A 65 -12.78 -5.87 4.02
C SER A 65 -11.56 -6.56 4.62
N PHE A 66 -11.23 -7.78 4.19
CA PHE A 66 -10.22 -8.60 4.82
C PHE A 66 -8.82 -8.32 4.26
N SER A 67 -7.89 -7.96 5.13
CA SER A 67 -6.46 -8.10 4.81
C SER A 67 -6.06 -9.57 4.95
N PRO A 68 -5.30 -10.15 3.99
CA PRO A 68 -4.81 -11.51 4.10
C PRO A 68 -3.74 -11.59 5.20
N VAL A 69 -4.18 -11.87 6.43
CA VAL A 69 -3.27 -12.07 7.57
C VAL A 69 -3.08 -13.56 7.78
N ALA A 70 -1.84 -14.03 7.62
CA ALA A 70 -1.50 -15.41 7.95
C ALA A 70 -1.78 -15.67 9.44
N LYS A 71 -2.50 -16.75 9.74
CA LYS A 71 -2.75 -17.15 11.13
C LYS A 71 -1.43 -17.61 11.77
N VAL A 72 -1.13 -17.08 12.95
CA VAL A 72 0.11 -17.43 13.68
C VAL A 72 0.24 -18.94 13.94
N VAL A 73 -0.89 -19.64 14.09
CA VAL A 73 -0.92 -21.10 14.25
C VAL A 73 -0.36 -21.80 13.01
N THR A 74 -0.77 -21.38 11.82
CA THR A 74 -0.27 -21.93 10.55
C THR A 74 1.23 -21.68 10.40
N VAL A 75 1.70 -20.48 10.73
CA VAL A 75 3.13 -20.14 10.70
C VAL A 75 3.92 -21.03 11.65
N ARG A 76 3.44 -21.23 12.88
CA ARG A 76 4.09 -22.12 13.87
C ARG A 76 4.17 -23.57 13.39
N VAL A 77 3.12 -24.08 12.77
CA VAL A 77 3.12 -25.45 12.20
C VAL A 77 4.16 -25.60 11.11
N MET A 78 4.26 -24.64 10.18
CA MET A 78 5.29 -24.67 9.13
C MET A 78 6.71 -24.66 9.71
N LEU A 79 6.96 -23.80 10.70
CA LEU A 79 8.26 -23.74 11.39
C LEU A 79 8.58 -25.04 12.11
N ALA A 80 7.61 -25.65 12.79
CA ALA A 80 7.79 -26.93 13.47
C ALA A 80 8.12 -28.07 12.49
N MET A 81 7.47 -28.09 11.32
CA MET A 81 7.79 -29.06 10.26
C MET A 81 9.19 -28.85 9.70
N ALA A 82 9.57 -27.60 9.41
CA ALA A 82 10.90 -27.29 8.91
C ALA A 82 11.99 -27.73 9.90
N ALA A 83 11.79 -27.46 11.19
CA ALA A 83 12.69 -27.92 12.24
C ALA A 83 12.76 -29.46 12.33
N ALA A 84 11.61 -30.14 12.29
CA ALA A 84 11.55 -31.60 12.35
C ALA A 84 12.20 -32.29 11.14
N LYS A 85 12.19 -31.64 9.97
CA LYS A 85 12.78 -32.17 8.73
C LYS A 85 14.16 -31.61 8.40
N GLY A 86 14.71 -30.74 9.24
CA GLY A 86 16.00 -30.08 9.01
C GLY A 86 16.01 -29.19 7.75
N TRP A 87 14.86 -28.59 7.41
CA TRP A 87 14.76 -27.71 6.24
C TRP A 87 15.36 -26.34 6.51
N CYS A 88 16.05 -25.80 5.51
CA CYS A 88 16.49 -24.41 5.51
C CYS A 88 15.29 -23.47 5.37
N LEU A 89 15.27 -22.42 6.18
CA LEU A 89 14.26 -21.37 6.14
C LEU A 89 14.89 -20.05 5.72
N HIS A 90 14.28 -19.40 4.75
CA HIS A 90 14.65 -18.06 4.31
C HIS A 90 13.51 -17.09 4.65
N GLN A 91 13.86 -15.96 5.26
CA GLN A 91 12.91 -14.90 5.58
C GLN A 91 13.10 -13.74 4.61
N LEU A 92 12.01 -13.28 4.00
CA LEU A 92 11.98 -12.11 3.15
C LEU A 92 11.02 -11.08 3.76
N ASP A 93 11.53 -9.90 4.10
CA ASP A 93 10.72 -8.76 4.51
C ASP A 93 10.67 -7.74 3.36
N ILE A 94 9.47 -7.43 2.89
CA ILE A 94 9.27 -6.68 1.66
C ILE A 94 8.78 -5.30 2.01
N ASN A 95 9.62 -4.33 1.69
CA ASN A 95 9.27 -2.93 1.80
C ASN A 95 8.06 -2.66 0.91
N ASN A 96 7.06 -1.99 1.50
CA ASN A 96 5.89 -1.50 0.77
C ASN A 96 4.98 -2.59 0.17
N ALA A 97 4.92 -3.80 0.76
CA ALA A 97 4.11 -4.94 0.31
C ALA A 97 2.64 -4.61 -0.09
N PHE A 98 2.02 -3.61 0.55
CA PHE A 98 0.67 -3.13 0.22
C PHE A 98 0.50 -2.59 -1.21
N HIS A 99 1.58 -2.19 -1.89
CA HIS A 99 1.51 -1.64 -3.26
C HIS A 99 1.43 -2.75 -4.32
N TYR A 100 1.72 -4.01 -3.96
CA TYR A 100 1.64 -5.17 -4.85
C TYR A 100 0.30 -5.92 -4.71
N GLY A 101 -0.65 -5.38 -3.93
CA GLY A 101 -1.96 -5.98 -3.78
C GLY A 101 -2.79 -5.80 -5.05
N TYR A 102 -3.51 -6.84 -5.45
CA TYR A 102 -4.54 -6.73 -6.48
C TYR A 102 -5.63 -5.77 -6.01
N LEU A 103 -5.95 -4.78 -6.86
CA LEU A 103 -7.06 -3.87 -6.64
C LEU A 103 -8.12 -4.17 -7.70
N ASP A 104 -9.31 -4.58 -7.23
CA ASP A 104 -10.45 -4.81 -8.11
C ASP A 104 -11.12 -3.47 -8.42
N GLY A 105 -10.79 -2.90 -9.58
CA GLY A 105 -11.34 -1.64 -10.09
C GLY A 105 -10.44 -0.41 -9.98
N GLU A 106 -10.84 0.66 -10.67
CA GLU A 106 -10.13 1.94 -10.68
C GLU A 106 -10.60 2.85 -9.55
N ILE A 107 -9.67 3.30 -8.70
CA ILE A 107 -9.95 4.28 -7.65
C ILE A 107 -9.44 5.65 -8.08
N TYR A 108 -10.34 6.64 -8.08
CA TYR A 108 -10.03 8.05 -8.30
C TYR A 108 -9.88 8.76 -6.97
N MET A 109 -8.82 9.56 -6.80
CA MET A 109 -8.56 10.32 -5.58
C MET A 109 -8.26 11.79 -5.88
N ILE A 110 -8.75 12.70 -5.03
CA ILE A 110 -8.42 14.13 -5.11
C ILE A 110 -6.92 14.31 -4.80
N PRO A 111 -6.19 15.15 -5.55
CA PRO A 111 -4.79 15.43 -5.25
C PRO A 111 -4.59 15.92 -3.81
N PRO A 112 -3.49 15.51 -3.14
CA PRO A 112 -3.23 15.94 -1.78
C PRO A 112 -2.92 17.43 -1.70
N GLU A 113 -3.28 18.03 -0.56
CA GLU A 113 -2.88 19.40 -0.22
C GLU A 113 -1.35 19.54 -0.32
N GLY A 114 -0.88 20.61 -0.98
CA GLY A 114 0.53 20.86 -1.25
C GLY A 114 1.08 20.17 -2.51
N TYR A 115 0.22 19.59 -3.36
CA TYR A 115 0.59 19.08 -4.67
C TYR A 115 0.38 20.15 -5.76
N ASP A 116 1.45 20.91 -6.06
CA ASP A 116 1.37 22.11 -6.91
C ASP A 116 1.48 21.86 -8.43
N LYS A 117 1.26 20.62 -8.93
CA LYS A 117 1.40 20.31 -10.38
C LYS A 117 0.19 20.72 -11.25
N GLY A 118 -0.49 21.82 -10.90
CA GLY A 118 -1.15 22.71 -11.87
C GLY A 118 -2.36 22.25 -12.67
N LEU A 119 -2.95 21.08 -12.43
CA LEU A 119 -4.18 20.65 -13.12
C LEU A 119 -5.27 20.26 -12.10
N PRO A 120 -6.57 20.55 -12.36
CA PRO A 120 -7.68 20.15 -11.49
C PRO A 120 -8.00 18.64 -11.60
N ASN A 121 -6.98 17.81 -11.80
CA ASN A 121 -7.15 16.45 -12.29
C ASN A 121 -7.00 15.46 -11.14
N GLN A 122 -7.79 14.39 -11.17
CA GLN A 122 -7.79 13.36 -10.15
C GLN A 122 -6.62 12.40 -10.37
N GLN A 123 -6.23 11.68 -9.34
CA GLN A 123 -5.23 10.63 -9.48
C GLN A 123 -5.93 9.26 -9.52
N ALA A 124 -5.67 8.49 -10.57
CA ALA A 124 -6.11 7.10 -10.68
C ALA A 124 -4.98 6.16 -10.24
N SER A 125 -5.31 5.15 -9.43
CA SER A 125 -4.33 4.14 -9.00
C SER A 125 -3.78 3.37 -10.19
N ARG A 126 -2.46 3.14 -10.22
CA ARG A 126 -1.84 2.21 -11.17
C ARG A 126 -1.84 0.81 -10.59
N GLN A 127 -2.32 -0.15 -11.37
CA GLN A 127 -2.18 -1.56 -11.05
C GLN A 127 -0.79 -2.04 -11.48
N TRP A 128 0.05 -2.40 -10.51
CA TRP A 128 1.33 -3.08 -10.76
C TRP A 128 1.09 -4.60 -10.71
N ASN A 129 0.73 -5.18 -11.84
CA ASN A 129 0.66 -6.64 -11.99
C ASN A 129 2.01 -7.19 -12.43
N HIS A 130 3.01 -7.16 -11.55
CA HIS A 130 3.90 -8.31 -11.50
C HIS A 130 3.36 -9.16 -10.37
N ASP A 131 2.84 -10.34 -10.71
CA ASP A 131 2.36 -11.26 -9.69
C ASP A 131 3.54 -11.49 -8.74
N PHE A 132 3.30 -11.24 -7.46
CA PHE A 132 4.29 -11.47 -6.40
C PHE A 132 4.93 -12.88 -6.50
N THR A 133 4.15 -13.80 -7.04
CA THR A 133 4.51 -15.16 -7.46
C THR A 133 5.71 -15.18 -8.41
N ASP A 134 5.77 -14.32 -9.43
CA ASP A 134 6.86 -14.27 -10.41
C ASP A 134 8.18 -13.82 -9.78
N VAL A 135 8.11 -12.89 -8.82
CA VAL A 135 9.28 -12.40 -8.06
C VAL A 135 9.82 -13.49 -7.12
N ILE A 136 8.94 -14.26 -6.49
CA ILE A 136 9.34 -15.35 -5.60
C ILE A 136 9.93 -16.52 -6.40
N ILE A 137 9.30 -16.92 -7.51
CA ILE A 137 9.78 -18.04 -8.35
C ILE A 137 11.14 -17.73 -8.96
N GLY A 138 11.42 -16.47 -9.33
CA GLY A 138 12.73 -16.08 -9.87
C GLY A 138 13.89 -16.03 -8.85
N LEU A 139 13.59 -16.15 -7.54
CA LEU A 139 14.57 -16.13 -6.45
C LEU A 139 14.88 -17.51 -5.87
N ILE A 140 14.21 -18.56 -6.34
CA ILE A 140 14.43 -19.98 -5.98
C ILE A 140 15.17 -20.64 -7.15
#